data_AF-A0A7S3XLG6-F1
#
_entry.id   AF-A0A7S3XLG6-F1
#
_cell.length_a   1.000
_cell.length_b   1.000
_cell.length_c   1.000
_cell.angle_alpha   90.00
_cell.angle_beta   90.00
_cell.angle_gamma   90.00
#
_symmetry.space_group_name_H-M   'P 1'
#
loop_
_entity.id
_entity.type
_entity.pdbx_description
1 polymer ?
#
loop_
_entity_poly.entity_id
_entity_poly.type
_entity_poly.pdbx_seq_one_letter_code
_entity_poly.pdbx_strand_id
1 'polypeptide(L)'
;RNLLSVAYKNAVGSRRASWRIISSVEQKEQSKGNADNAATASEYRAKVEGELNEICGTILKLLEGGLIPAAGGGESKVFYCKMAGDYYRYIAEFSQGGDKDKAAESAKKCYDDAMAVATADLPVTHPIRLGLALNFSVFHYEVLNNPEEACKMARQA
;
A
#
# COMPACT_ATOMS: atom_id res chain seq x y z
N ARG A 1 6.60 15.47 8.10
CA ARG A 1 5.85 14.18 8.12
C ARG A 1 4.49 14.30 7.44
N ASN A 2 3.55 15.06 7.99
CA ASN A 2 2.17 15.11 7.48
C ASN A 2 2.04 15.65 6.05
N LEU A 3 2.73 16.74 5.70
CA LEU A 3 2.70 17.29 4.33
C LEU A 3 3.18 16.28 3.27
N LEU A 4 4.31 15.60 3.55
CA LEU A 4 4.84 14.55 2.68
C LEU A 4 3.82 13.41 2.49
N SER A 5 3.22 12.95 3.58
CA SER A 5 2.23 11.87 3.54
C SER A 5 0.99 12.27 2.75
N VAL A 6 0.45 13.46 2.99
CA VAL A 6 -0.74 13.97 2.28
C VAL A 6 -0.46 14.14 0.78
N ALA A 7 0.68 14.74 0.42
CA ALA A 7 1.03 14.97 -0.98
C ALA A 7 1.12 13.65 -1.77
N TYR A 8 1.90 12.67 -1.28
CA TYR A 8 2.04 11.40 -1.98
C TYR A 8 0.76 10.55 -1.92
N LYS A 9 0.01 10.60 -0.81
CA LYS A 9 -1.29 9.91 -0.70
C LYS A 9 -2.29 10.41 -1.74
N ASN A 10 -2.33 11.71 -2.01
CA ASN A 10 -3.19 12.28 -3.05
C ASN A 10 -2.71 11.90 -4.46
N ALA A 11 -1.40 11.98 -4.71
CA ALA A 11 -0.82 11.59 -5.99
C ALA A 11 -1.14 10.13 -6.33
N VAL A 12 -0.79 9.19 -5.44
CA VAL A 12 -1.05 7.75 -5.63
C VAL A 12 -2.54 7.42 -5.61
N GLY A 13 -3.33 8.12 -4.79
CA GLY A 13 -4.77 7.90 -4.67
C GLY A 13 -5.52 8.14 -5.99
N SER A 14 -5.17 9.22 -6.69
CA SER A 14 -5.76 9.50 -8.01
C SER A 14 -5.45 8.41 -9.03
N ARG A 15 -4.19 7.94 -9.09
CA ARG A 15 -3.76 6.91 -10.04
C ARG A 15 -4.33 5.54 -9.71
N ARG A 16 -4.44 5.19 -8.42
CA ARG A 16 -5.11 3.96 -7.97
C ARG A 16 -6.59 3.94 -8.34
N ALA A 17 -7.29 5.07 -8.22
CA ALA A 17 -8.68 5.18 -8.65
C ALA A 17 -8.81 4.99 -10.17
N SER A 18 -7.97 5.67 -10.96
CA SER A 18 -7.91 5.48 -12.41
C SER A 18 -7.62 4.03 -12.79
N TRP A 19 -6.62 3.41 -12.16
CA TRP A 19 -6.27 2.01 -12.40
C TRP A 19 -7.45 1.07 -12.16
N ARG A 20 -8.16 1.19 -11.02
CA ARG A 20 -9.34 0.35 -10.74
C ARG A 20 -10.43 0.48 -11.80
N ILE A 21 -10.69 1.71 -12.27
CA ILE A 21 -11.69 1.97 -13.31
C ILE A 21 -11.27 1.29 -14.61
N ILE A 22 -10.01 1.45 -15.03
CA ILE A 22 -9.50 0.88 -16.29
C ILE A 22 -9.50 -0.65 -16.21
N SER A 23 -9.03 -1.25 -15.10
CA SER A 23 -9.08 -2.70 -14.87
C SER A 23 -10.50 -3.24 -14.95
N SER A 24 -11.49 -2.50 -14.42
CA SER A 24 -12.90 -2.88 -14.52
C SER A 24 -13.44 -2.79 -15.95
N VAL A 25 -13.03 -1.78 -16.71
CA VAL A 25 -13.38 -1.64 -18.13
C VAL A 25 -12.78 -2.78 -18.97
N GLU A 26 -11.50 -3.09 -18.77
CA GLU A 26 -10.81 -4.19 -19.44
C GLU A 26 -11.55 -5.52 -19.21
N GLN A 27 -11.85 -5.86 -17.96
CA GLN A 27 -12.60 -7.08 -17.62
C GLN A 27 -13.99 -7.10 -18.27
N LYS A 28 -14.70 -5.97 -18.28
CA LYS A 28 -16.03 -5.86 -18.87
C LYS A 28 -15.99 -6.04 -20.39
N GLU A 29 -15.05 -5.41 -21.08
CA GLU A 29 -14.92 -5.54 -22.54
C GLU A 29 -14.47 -6.96 -22.92
N GLN A 30 -13.59 -7.57 -22.12
CA GLN A 30 -13.20 -8.97 -22.30
C GLN A 30 -14.40 -9.92 -22.15
N SER A 31 -15.28 -9.71 -21.16
CA SER A 31 -16.50 -10.52 -20.98
C SER A 31 -17.51 -10.40 -22.12
N LYS A 32 -17.47 -9.29 -22.90
CA LYS A 32 -18.31 -9.08 -24.08
C LYS A 32 -17.70 -9.65 -25.36
N GLY A 33 -16.45 -10.13 -25.32
CA GLY A 33 -15.71 -10.55 -26.50
C GLY A 33 -15.14 -9.39 -27.33
N ASN A 34 -15.13 -8.16 -26.80
CA ASN A 34 -14.61 -6.98 -27.49
C ASN A 34 -13.08 -6.91 -27.36
N ALA A 35 -12.37 -7.76 -28.12
CA ALA A 35 -10.92 -7.93 -28.00
C ALA A 35 -10.13 -6.63 -28.19
N ASP A 36 -10.49 -5.80 -29.19
CA ASP A 36 -9.78 -4.54 -29.49
C ASP A 36 -9.91 -3.52 -28.35
N ASN A 37 -11.11 -3.39 -27.77
CA ASN A 37 -11.35 -2.51 -26.63
C ASN A 37 -10.63 -3.01 -25.37
N ALA A 38 -10.63 -4.33 -25.15
CA ALA A 38 -9.92 -4.95 -24.03
C ALA A 38 -8.40 -4.71 -24.16
N ALA A 39 -7.83 -4.88 -25.37
CA ALA A 39 -6.43 -4.58 -25.63
C ALA A 39 -6.09 -3.11 -25.38
N THR A 40 -6.92 -2.19 -25.87
CA THR A 40 -6.75 -0.74 -25.64
C THR A 40 -6.80 -0.39 -24.15
N ALA A 41 -7.74 -0.98 -23.40
CA ALA A 41 -7.83 -0.80 -21.96
C ALA A 41 -6.60 -1.36 -21.23
N SER A 42 -6.10 -2.52 -21.66
CA SER A 42 -4.90 -3.15 -21.10
C SER A 42 -3.64 -2.30 -21.31
N GLU A 43 -3.44 -1.75 -22.51
CA GLU A 43 -2.32 -0.82 -22.79
C GLU A 43 -2.38 0.44 -21.92
N TYR A 44 -3.57 1.00 -21.73
CA TYR A 44 -3.74 2.17 -20.88
C TYR A 44 -3.56 1.84 -19.40
N ARG A 45 -4.02 0.66 -18.96
CA ARG A 45 -3.76 0.15 -17.62
C ARG A 45 -2.26 0.05 -17.36
N ALA A 46 -1.50 -0.53 -18.28
CA ALA A 46 -0.04 -0.67 -18.16
C ALA A 46 0.68 0.67 -18.03
N LYS A 47 0.22 1.72 -18.73
CA LYS A 47 0.74 3.09 -18.57
C LYS A 47 0.52 3.62 -17.15
N VAL A 48 -0.69 3.45 -16.61
CA VAL A 48 -1.02 3.87 -15.24
C VAL A 48 -0.24 3.06 -14.20
N GLU A 49 -0.04 1.76 -14.42
CA GLU A 49 0.82 0.91 -13.58
C GLU A 49 2.28 1.41 -13.57
N GLY A 50 2.79 1.87 -14.72
CA GLY A 50 4.09 2.53 -14.81
C GLY A 50 4.20 3.78 -13.95
N GLU A 51 3.21 4.69 -14.03
CA GLU A 51 3.15 5.89 -13.17
C GLU A 51 3.07 5.53 -11.67
N LEU A 52 2.26 4.52 -11.34
CA LEU A 52 2.13 4.04 -9.95
C LEU A 52 3.46 3.50 -9.41
N ASN A 53 4.17 2.71 -10.22
CA ASN A 53 5.48 2.18 -9.85
C ASN A 53 6.51 3.31 -9.64
N GLU A 54 6.52 4.32 -10.49
CA GLU A 54 7.44 5.47 -10.35
C GLU A 54 7.15 6.27 -9.06
N ILE A 55 5.88 6.58 -8.81
CA ILE A 55 5.46 7.32 -7.60
C ILE A 55 5.81 6.50 -6.34
N CYS A 56 5.46 5.22 -6.31
CA CYS A 56 5.72 4.35 -5.16
C CYS A 56 7.22 4.12 -4.95
N GLY A 57 7.98 3.88 -6.02
CA GLY A 57 9.44 3.69 -5.95
C GLY A 57 10.17 4.93 -5.44
N THR A 58 9.75 6.12 -5.88
CA THR A 58 10.36 7.39 -5.44
C THR A 58 10.20 7.59 -3.93
N ILE A 59 8.99 7.38 -3.39
CA ILE A 59 8.75 7.57 -1.95
C ILE A 59 9.37 6.46 -1.11
N LEU A 60 9.37 5.22 -1.59
CA LEU A 60 10.03 4.10 -0.89
C LEU A 60 11.53 4.35 -0.77
N LYS A 61 12.19 4.80 -1.83
CA LYS A 61 13.61 5.17 -1.81
C LYS A 61 13.92 6.26 -0.78
N LEU A 62 13.06 7.28 -0.68
CA LEU A 62 13.20 8.35 0.32
C LEU A 62 12.99 7.82 1.75
N LEU A 63 11.99 6.96 1.94
CA LEU A 63 11.67 6.39 3.24
C LEU A 63 12.78 5.46 3.75
N GLU A 64 13.14 4.45 2.97
CA GLU A 64 14.12 3.43 3.35
C GLU A 64 15.55 3.96 3.36
N GLY A 65 15.90 4.81 2.38
CA GLY A 65 17.26 5.34 2.23
C GLY A 65 17.58 6.52 3.13
N GLY A 66 16.59 7.16 3.77
CA GLY A 66 16.81 8.39 4.54
C GLY A 66 15.92 8.54 5.76
N LEU A 67 14.60 8.56 5.58
CA LEU A 67 13.69 8.97 6.67
C LEU A 67 13.57 7.92 7.79
N ILE A 68 13.51 6.63 7.46
CA ILE A 68 13.44 5.54 8.45
C ILE A 68 14.76 5.43 9.23
N PRO A 69 15.96 5.40 8.59
CA PRO A 69 17.22 5.38 9.31
C PRO A 69 17.44 6.60 10.21
N ALA A 70 17.00 7.79 9.78
CA ALA A 70 17.14 9.03 10.55
C ALA A 70 16.07 9.21 11.64
N ALA A 71 15.08 8.33 11.74
CA ALA A 71 13.99 8.44 12.72
C ALA A 71 14.45 8.04 14.12
N GLY A 72 14.83 9.03 14.93
CA GLY A 72 15.29 8.81 16.31
C GLY A 72 14.19 8.51 17.34
N GLY A 73 12.92 8.82 17.04
CA GLY A 73 11.80 8.63 17.97
C GLY A 73 10.78 7.59 17.49
N GLY A 74 10.23 6.81 18.43
CA GLY A 74 9.25 5.74 18.17
C GLY A 74 8.09 6.19 17.28
N GLU A 75 7.47 7.34 17.59
CA GLU A 75 6.38 7.91 16.78
C GLU A 75 6.77 8.11 15.30
N SER A 76 7.93 8.73 15.06
CA SER A 76 8.40 9.00 13.70
C SER A 76 8.76 7.72 12.95
N LYS A 77 9.35 6.75 13.64
CA LYS A 77 9.73 5.45 13.06
C LYS A 77 8.48 4.65 12.68
N VAL A 78 7.48 4.58 13.57
CA VAL A 78 6.18 3.96 13.27
C VAL A 78 5.52 4.65 12.08
N PHE A 79 5.50 5.98 12.04
CA PHE A 79 4.90 6.74 10.94
C PHE A 79 5.53 6.39 9.58
N TYR A 80 6.87 6.39 9.49
CA TYR A 80 7.56 6.13 8.22
C TYR A 80 7.52 4.66 7.82
N CYS A 81 7.69 3.72 8.76
CA CYS A 81 7.56 2.29 8.46
C CYS A 81 6.13 1.94 8.02
N LYS A 82 5.11 2.47 8.69
CA LYS A 82 3.71 2.35 8.27
C LYS A 82 3.53 2.89 6.84
N MET A 83 4.10 4.05 6.55
CA MET A 83 4.01 4.66 5.24
C MET A 83 4.68 3.80 4.17
N ALA A 84 5.84 3.20 4.44
CA ALA A 84 6.49 2.26 3.52
C ALA A 84 5.62 1.02 3.28
N GLY A 85 5.03 0.45 4.34
CA GLY A 85 4.07 -0.65 4.22
C GLY A 85 2.86 -0.30 3.35
N ASP A 86 2.33 0.92 3.47
CA ASP A 86 1.24 1.41 2.62
C ASP A 86 1.63 1.46 1.14
N TYR A 87 2.83 1.92 0.78
CA TYR A 87 3.26 1.97 -0.62
C TYR A 87 3.58 0.60 -1.20
N TYR A 88 4.22 -0.30 -0.44
CA TYR A 88 4.39 -1.68 -0.89
C TYR A 88 3.05 -2.40 -1.05
N ARG A 89 2.09 -2.15 -0.17
CA ARG A 89 0.72 -2.65 -0.33
C ARG A 89 0.09 -2.14 -1.63
N TYR A 90 0.24 -0.86 -1.95
CA TYR A 90 -0.25 -0.33 -3.22
C TYR A 90 0.39 -1.02 -4.43
N ILE A 91 1.70 -1.28 -4.39
CA ILE A 91 2.38 -2.06 -5.44
C ILE A 91 1.78 -3.46 -5.55
N ALA A 92 1.53 -4.13 -4.43
CA ALA A 92 0.94 -5.48 -4.42
C ALA A 92 -0.51 -5.52 -4.96
N GLU A 93 -1.26 -4.41 -4.93
CA GLU A 93 -2.63 -4.35 -5.46
C GLU A 93 -2.69 -4.50 -6.99
N PHE A 94 -1.71 -3.95 -7.71
CA PHE A 94 -1.68 -3.97 -9.18
C PHE A 94 -0.62 -4.89 -9.80
N SER A 95 0.31 -5.41 -8.99
CA SER A 95 1.30 -6.38 -9.44
C SER A 95 0.72 -7.79 -9.59
N GLN A 96 1.41 -8.64 -10.33
CA GLN A 96 1.02 -10.04 -10.54
C GLN A 96 2.21 -10.99 -10.30
N GLY A 97 1.90 -12.27 -10.03
CA GLY A 97 2.90 -13.32 -9.83
C GLY A 97 3.95 -12.95 -8.78
N GLY A 98 5.22 -13.27 -9.05
CA GLY A 98 6.31 -13.09 -8.09
C GLY A 98 6.56 -11.63 -7.67
N ASP A 99 6.18 -10.64 -8.48
CA ASP A 99 6.32 -9.23 -8.08
C ASP A 99 5.26 -8.82 -7.05
N LYS A 100 4.05 -9.38 -7.15
CA LYS A 100 3.03 -9.23 -6.11
C LYS A 100 3.51 -9.84 -4.79
N ASP A 101 4.09 -11.03 -4.84
CA ASP A 101 4.56 -11.73 -3.64
C ASP A 101 5.67 -10.95 -2.93
N LYS A 102 6.68 -10.47 -3.68
CA LYS A 102 7.75 -9.61 -3.14
C LYS A 102 7.22 -8.31 -2.52
N ALA A 103 6.26 -7.66 -3.18
CA ALA A 103 5.65 -6.44 -2.66
C ALA A 103 4.85 -6.71 -1.39
N ALA A 104 4.11 -7.82 -1.34
CA ALA A 104 3.37 -8.24 -0.15
C ALA A 104 4.30 -8.57 1.02
N GLU A 105 5.38 -9.31 0.79
CA GLU A 105 6.40 -9.61 1.81
C GLU A 105 7.04 -8.34 2.36
N SER A 106 7.38 -7.40 1.48
CA SER A 106 7.95 -6.11 1.87
C SER A 106 6.96 -5.27 2.68
N ALA A 107 5.69 -5.21 2.24
CA ALA A 107 4.62 -4.53 2.98
C ALA A 107 4.45 -5.13 4.38
N LYS A 108 4.39 -6.46 4.47
CA LYS A 108 4.25 -7.18 5.73
C LYS A 108 5.39 -6.86 6.69
N LYS A 109 6.63 -6.93 6.20
CA LYS A 109 7.82 -6.59 7.00
C LYS A 109 7.75 -5.17 7.55
N CYS A 110 7.42 -4.19 6.71
CA CYS A 110 7.29 -2.80 7.16
C CYS A 110 6.19 -2.61 8.22
N TYR A 111 5.05 -3.29 8.07
CA TYR A 111 3.97 -3.23 9.06
C TYR A 111 4.33 -3.94 10.37
N ASP A 112 4.99 -5.10 10.30
CA ASP A 112 5.48 -5.82 11.48
C ASP A 112 6.49 -4.98 12.26
N ASP A 113 7.47 -4.39 11.57
CA ASP A 113 8.47 -3.49 12.18
C ASP A 113 7.80 -2.27 12.81
N ALA A 114 6.80 -1.68 12.14
CA ALA A 114 6.02 -0.58 12.70
C ALA A 114 5.21 -1.00 13.93
N MET A 115 4.64 -2.21 13.94
CA MET A 115 3.81 -2.71 15.04
C MET A 115 4.64 -3.02 16.28
N ALA A 116 5.85 -3.57 16.09
CA ALA A 116 6.80 -3.82 17.17
C ALA A 116 7.16 -2.52 17.90
N VAL A 117 7.53 -1.47 17.14
CA VAL A 117 7.85 -0.15 17.72
C VAL A 117 6.61 0.50 18.32
N ALA A 118 5.46 0.43 17.67
CA ALA A 118 4.22 1.04 18.18
C ALA A 118 3.75 0.40 19.49
N THR A 119 3.96 -0.91 19.65
CA THR A 119 3.58 -1.63 20.86
C THR A 119 4.48 -1.28 22.05
N ALA A 120 5.77 -1.04 21.79
CA ALA A 120 6.75 -0.65 22.81
C ALA A 120 6.63 0.83 23.21
N ASP A 121 6.48 1.72 22.23
CA ASP A 121 6.73 3.15 22.43
C ASP A 121 5.46 4.01 22.46
N LEU A 122 4.31 3.51 21.99
CA LEU A 122 3.07 4.30 21.84
C LEU A 122 1.90 3.73 22.65
N PRO A 123 1.10 4.57 23.34
CA PRO A 123 -0.10 4.10 24.02
C PRO A 123 -1.11 3.54 23.01
N VAL A 124 -1.98 2.63 23.46
CA VAL A 124 -3.00 1.99 22.60
C VAL A 124 -3.95 2.99 21.94
N THR A 125 -4.21 4.13 22.58
CA THR A 125 -5.06 5.21 22.04
C THR A 125 -4.33 6.14 21.06
N HIS A 126 -3.04 5.93 20.79
CA HIS A 126 -2.26 6.82 19.94
C HIS A 126 -2.75 6.79 18.48
N PRO A 127 -3.07 7.93 17.84
CA PRO A 127 -3.67 7.96 16.50
C PRO A 127 -2.85 7.24 15.42
N ILE A 128 -1.51 7.31 15.48
CA ILE A 128 -0.63 6.63 14.53
C ILE A 128 -0.67 5.10 14.72
N ARG A 129 -0.78 4.62 15.97
CA ARG A 129 -0.87 3.19 16.28
C ARG A 129 -2.21 2.62 15.80
N LEU A 130 -3.31 3.33 16.06
CA LEU A 130 -4.63 2.97 15.55
C LEU A 130 -4.65 2.98 14.01
N GLY A 131 -4.09 4.02 13.39
CA GLY A 131 -3.98 4.10 11.94
C GLY A 131 -3.09 3.01 11.32
N LEU A 132 -2.06 2.57 12.03
CA LEU A 132 -1.24 1.41 11.62
C LEU A 132 -2.08 0.13 11.66
N ALA A 133 -2.74 -0.16 12.77
CA ALA A 133 -3.55 -1.37 12.92
C ALA A 133 -4.70 -1.44 11.89
N LEU A 134 -5.34 -0.30 11.59
CA LEU A 134 -6.33 -0.19 10.52
C LEU A 134 -5.74 -0.55 9.15
N ASN A 135 -4.60 0.03 8.79
CA ASN A 135 -4.02 -0.23 7.47
C ASN A 135 -3.46 -1.65 7.36
N PHE A 136 -2.95 -2.20 8.45
CA PHE A 136 -2.42 -3.55 8.47
C PHE A 136 -3.54 -4.60 8.43
N SER A 137 -4.70 -4.35 9.07
CA SER A 137 -5.86 -5.22 8.91
C SER A 137 -6.39 -5.21 7.47
N VAL A 138 -6.43 -4.04 6.82
CA VAL A 138 -6.77 -3.93 5.38
C VAL A 138 -5.78 -4.72 4.52
N PHE A 139 -4.48 -4.68 4.82
CA PHE A 139 -3.48 -5.49 4.13
C PHE A 139 -3.75 -7.00 4.25
N HIS A 140 -4.04 -7.47 5.48
CA HIS A 140 -4.40 -8.87 5.70
C HIS A 140 -5.65 -9.29 4.91
N TYR A 141 -6.65 -8.41 4.82
CA TYR A 141 -7.88 -8.69 4.09
C TYR A 141 -7.68 -8.66 2.58
N GLU A 142 -7.17 -7.54 2.04
CA GLU A 142 -7.16 -7.27 0.59
C GLU A 142 -5.98 -7.90 -0.14
N VAL A 143 -4.82 -8.06 0.50
CA VAL A 143 -3.60 -8.56 -0.16
C VAL A 143 -3.31 -10.01 0.19
N LEU A 144 -3.36 -10.35 1.48
CA LEU A 144 -3.07 -11.72 1.95
C LEU A 144 -4.28 -12.65 1.88
N ASN A 145 -5.48 -12.13 1.56
CA ASN A 145 -6.73 -12.88 1.55
C ASN A 145 -6.97 -13.65 2.86
N ASN A 146 -6.63 -13.03 3.99
CA ASN A 146 -6.76 -13.58 5.34
C ASN A 146 -7.73 -12.72 6.18
N PRO A 147 -9.05 -12.89 5.97
CA PRO A 147 -10.07 -12.08 6.64
C PRO A 147 -10.15 -12.33 8.15
N GLU A 148 -9.80 -13.53 8.61
CA GLU A 148 -9.82 -13.90 10.03
C GLU A 148 -8.80 -13.07 10.82
N GLU A 149 -7.54 -13.03 10.36
CA GLU A 149 -6.50 -12.25 11.03
C GLU A 149 -6.78 -10.74 10.91
N ALA A 150 -7.33 -10.28 9.78
CA ALA A 150 -7.75 -8.90 9.63
C ALA A 150 -8.78 -8.48 10.70
N CYS A 151 -9.81 -9.31 10.92
CA CYS A 151 -10.85 -9.05 11.93
C CYS A 151 -10.28 -9.08 13.35
N LYS A 152 -9.42 -10.05 13.64
CA LYS A 152 -8.75 -10.17 14.94
C LYS A 152 -7.90 -8.94 15.24
N MET A 153 -7.08 -8.51 14.28
CA MET A 153 -6.24 -7.31 14.40
C MET A 153 -7.08 -6.05 14.62
N ALA A 154 -8.16 -5.87 13.85
CA ALA A 154 -9.04 -4.71 14.00
C ALA A 154 -9.77 -4.67 15.36
N ARG A 155 -10.07 -5.83 15.97
CA ARG A 155 -10.71 -5.91 17.30
C ARG A 155 -9.73 -5.71 18.46
N GLN A 156 -8.47 -6.06 18.27
CA GLN A 156 -7.42 -5.97 19.29
C GLN A 156 -6.71 -4.59 19.31
N ALA A 157 -6.90 -3.80 18.26
CA ALA A 157 -6.28 -2.49 18.05
C ALA A 157 -6.64 -1.44 19.12
#